data_AF-A0A2I3LTM7-F1
#
_entry.id   AF-A0A2I3LTM7-F1
#
_cell.length_a   1.000
_cell.length_b   1.000
_cell.length_c   1.000
_cell.angle_alpha   90.00
_cell.angle_beta   90.00
_cell.angle_gamma   90.00
#
_symmetry.space_group_name_H-M   'P 1'
#
loop_
_entity.id
_entity.type
_entity.pdbx_description
1 polymer ?
#
loop_
_entity_poly.entity_id
_entity_poly.type
_entity_poly.pdbx_seq_one_letter_code
_entity_poly.pdbx_strand_id
1 'polypeptide(L)'
;MLEGKKTRLSSAQAPWARAARGALRLPCGPTHAAPAIPPDSICACSCPIAPAPPLGRTWARRAQARGSRQPVRRQRLDAGSRLRCRSCGRMEPLKVEKFATANRGNGLRAVTALRPGELLFRSDPLAYTVCKGSRGVVCDRCLLGKEKLMRCSQCRVAKYCSAKCQKKAWPDHKRECKCLKSCKPRYPPDSVRLLGRVVFKLMDGTPSESEKLYSFYDLESNINKLTEDKKEGLRQLVMTFQHFMREEIQDASQLPPAFDLFEAFAKVMGLMLHIEG
;
A
#
# COMPACT_ATOMS: atom_id res chain seq x y z
N MET A 1 -10.96 50.17 -20.48
CA MET A 1 -9.72 50.85 -20.06
C MET A 1 -9.75 50.95 -18.55
N LEU A 2 -8.97 50.09 -17.87
CA LEU A 2 -7.78 50.42 -17.05
C LEU A 2 -8.20 50.85 -15.63
N GLU A 3 -7.68 50.43 -14.47
CA GLU A 3 -6.60 49.57 -13.95
C GLU A 3 -6.96 49.41 -12.44
N GLY A 4 -6.67 48.34 -11.68
CA GLY A 4 -5.39 47.71 -11.44
C GLY A 4 -4.86 48.05 -10.03
N LYS A 5 -5.16 47.22 -9.02
CA LYS A 5 -4.29 47.07 -7.82
C LYS A 5 -4.13 45.58 -7.49
N LYS A 6 -3.00 45.03 -7.93
CA LYS A 6 -2.48 43.70 -7.58
C LYS A 6 -1.87 43.74 -6.19
N THR A 7 -2.35 42.92 -5.26
CA THR A 7 -1.57 42.47 -4.12
C THR A 7 -1.09 41.03 -4.39
N ARG A 8 0.22 40.89 -4.58
CA ARG A 8 0.91 39.58 -4.64
C ARG A 8 0.90 38.98 -3.23
N LEU A 9 0.25 37.84 -3.06
CA LEU A 9 0.58 36.91 -1.99
C LEU A 9 1.55 35.87 -2.55
N SER A 10 2.80 35.95 -2.09
CA SER A 10 3.85 34.99 -2.41
C SER A 10 3.46 33.61 -1.90
N SER A 11 3.59 32.60 -2.74
CA SER A 11 3.52 31.19 -2.37
C SER A 11 4.72 30.83 -1.48
N ALA A 12 4.55 30.97 -0.17
CA ALA A 12 5.43 30.35 0.81
C ALA A 12 5.26 28.83 0.71
N GLN A 13 6.25 28.16 0.14
CA GLN A 13 6.35 26.70 0.13
C GLN A 13 6.53 26.19 1.57
N ALA A 14 5.67 25.26 1.99
CA ALA A 14 5.81 24.59 3.29
C ALA A 14 7.04 23.64 3.31
N PRO A 15 7.71 23.47 4.47
CA PRO A 15 9.13 23.08 4.53
C PRO A 15 9.45 21.59 4.38
N TRP A 16 8.47 20.72 4.10
CA TRP A 16 8.70 19.26 4.07
C TRP A 16 9.29 18.76 2.75
N ALA A 17 9.32 19.57 1.69
CA ALA A 17 9.79 19.19 0.35
C ALA A 17 11.33 19.14 0.19
N ARG A 18 12.12 19.18 1.27
CA ARG A 18 13.59 19.29 1.21
C ARG A 18 14.38 18.24 1.99
N ALA A 19 13.76 17.15 2.42
CA ALA A 19 14.43 16.06 3.15
C ALA A 19 14.32 14.70 2.43
N ALA A 20 14.75 14.65 1.16
CA ALA A 20 15.02 13.39 0.46
C ALA A 20 16.07 13.56 -0.67
N ARG A 21 16.99 14.52 -0.51
CA ARG A 21 18.18 14.64 -1.38
C ARG A 21 19.41 14.37 -0.54
N GLY A 22 19.74 13.10 -0.41
CA GLY A 22 20.92 12.57 0.25
C GLY A 22 21.28 11.21 -0.31
N ALA A 23 21.25 11.06 -1.64
CA ALA A 23 21.92 9.95 -2.29
C ALA A 23 23.41 10.29 -2.35
N LEU A 24 24.24 9.54 -1.61
CA LEU A 24 25.68 9.53 -1.85
C LEU A 24 25.90 9.18 -3.34
N ARG A 25 26.33 10.18 -4.11
CA ARG A 25 27.00 9.96 -5.40
C ARG A 25 28.41 9.48 -5.09
N LEU A 26 28.74 8.27 -5.53
CA LEU A 26 30.10 7.92 -5.90
C LEU A 26 30.15 7.76 -7.43
N PRO A 27 31.18 8.30 -8.11
CA PRO A 27 31.23 8.36 -9.57
C PRO A 27 31.71 7.04 -10.17
N CYS A 28 30.99 6.52 -11.17
CA CYS A 28 31.55 5.54 -12.10
C CYS A 28 32.31 6.29 -13.20
N GLY A 29 33.64 6.16 -13.21
CA GLY A 29 34.49 6.48 -14.36
C GLY A 29 34.57 5.30 -15.35
N PRO A 30 34.97 5.54 -16.61
CA PRO A 30 34.86 4.58 -17.71
C PRO A 30 36.12 3.73 -17.91
N THR A 31 36.00 2.73 -18.80
CA THR A 31 37.04 1.83 -19.38
C THR A 31 37.43 0.64 -18.48
N HIS A 32 37.50 -0.63 -18.90
CA HIS A 32 37.98 -1.22 -20.15
C HIS A 32 37.34 -2.60 -20.45
N ALA A 33 37.27 -2.91 -21.75
CA ALA A 33 37.35 -4.21 -22.44
C ALA A 33 36.79 -5.51 -21.80
N ALA A 34 35.81 -6.09 -22.50
CA ALA A 34 35.45 -7.50 -22.42
C ALA A 34 36.51 -8.40 -23.06
N PRO A 35 36.58 -9.68 -22.66
CA PRO A 35 36.82 -10.76 -23.59
C PRO A 35 35.62 -11.72 -23.66
N ALA A 36 35.33 -12.15 -24.88
CA ALA A 36 34.40 -13.22 -25.22
C ALA A 36 35.02 -14.61 -24.96
N ILE A 37 34.23 -15.67 -25.28
CA ILE A 37 34.54 -17.12 -25.47
C ILE A 37 33.85 -18.01 -24.39
N PRO A 38 33.27 -19.19 -24.71
CA PRO A 38 32.23 -19.56 -25.70
C PRO A 38 31.09 -20.40 -25.01
N PRO A 39 30.10 -20.98 -25.73
CA PRO A 39 29.09 -21.85 -25.13
C PRO A 39 29.52 -23.32 -25.20
N ASP A 40 29.36 -24.06 -24.11
CA ASP A 40 28.62 -25.34 -24.08
C ASP A 40 29.00 -26.22 -22.88
N SER A 41 27.93 -26.77 -22.29
CA SER A 41 27.83 -28.13 -21.77
C SER A 41 28.19 -28.46 -20.30
N ILE A 42 27.25 -29.22 -19.72
CA ILE A 42 27.38 -30.21 -18.65
C ILE A 42 27.11 -29.74 -17.21
N CYS A 43 25.88 -30.04 -16.82
CA CYS A 43 25.42 -30.41 -15.49
C CYS A 43 26.35 -31.46 -14.84
N ALA A 44 26.92 -31.14 -13.68
CA ALA A 44 27.32 -32.12 -12.69
C ALA A 44 27.41 -31.47 -11.31
N CYS A 45 26.46 -31.83 -10.45
CA CYS A 45 26.57 -31.69 -8.99
C CYS A 45 27.87 -32.35 -8.51
N SER A 46 28.60 -31.73 -7.58
CA SER A 46 29.18 -32.39 -6.39
C SER A 46 30.09 -31.47 -5.56
N CYS A 47 29.97 -31.65 -4.24
CA CYS A 47 30.94 -31.39 -3.17
C CYS A 47 31.06 -29.97 -2.59
N PRO A 48 31.58 -29.81 -1.34
CA PRO A 48 31.46 -30.71 -0.18
C PRO A 48 31.08 -29.96 1.13
N ILE A 49 30.64 -30.76 2.10
CA ILE A 49 30.38 -30.42 3.50
C ILE A 49 31.67 -29.91 4.16
N ALA A 50 31.62 -28.76 4.84
CA ALA A 50 32.64 -28.31 5.79
C ALA A 50 32.14 -28.49 7.24
N PRO A 51 33.02 -28.87 8.19
CA PRO A 51 32.63 -29.33 9.51
C PRO A 51 32.32 -28.19 10.50
N ALA A 52 31.46 -28.48 11.47
CA ALA A 52 31.12 -27.62 12.60
C ALA A 52 32.25 -27.59 13.67
N PRO A 53 32.45 -26.47 14.39
CA PRO A 53 33.32 -26.43 15.55
C PRO A 53 32.62 -26.93 16.84
N PRO A 54 33.39 -27.40 17.84
CA PRO A 54 32.88 -28.23 18.93
C PRO A 54 32.19 -27.46 20.07
N LEU A 55 31.26 -28.15 20.73
CA LEU A 55 30.59 -27.75 21.97
C LEU A 55 31.53 -27.86 23.18
N GLY A 56 31.61 -26.78 23.97
CA GLY A 56 32.38 -26.72 25.21
C GLY A 56 31.65 -25.98 26.33
N ARG A 57 31.02 -26.77 27.21
CA ARG A 57 30.87 -26.64 28.68
C ARG A 57 30.23 -25.36 29.30
N THR A 58 29.01 -25.59 29.79
CA THR A 58 28.51 -25.35 31.16
C THR A 58 28.76 -24.00 31.85
N TRP A 59 27.68 -23.24 32.06
CA TRP A 59 27.44 -22.52 33.32
C TRP A 59 26.00 -22.73 33.77
N ALA A 60 25.85 -23.36 34.93
CA ALA A 60 24.59 -23.61 35.61
C ALA A 60 24.24 -22.45 36.55
N ARG A 61 22.95 -22.10 36.55
CA ARG A 61 22.13 -21.48 37.61
C ARG A 61 22.53 -20.11 38.17
N ARG A 62 21.59 -19.17 38.04
CA ARG A 62 20.83 -18.69 39.22
C ARG A 62 19.42 -18.24 38.78
N ALA A 63 18.41 -18.78 39.45
CA ALA A 63 17.01 -18.43 39.30
C ALA A 63 16.53 -17.74 40.59
N GLN A 64 15.75 -16.66 40.44
CA GLN A 64 14.74 -16.07 41.36
C GLN A 64 14.43 -14.64 40.81
N ALA A 65 13.22 -14.09 40.78
CA ALA A 65 11.93 -14.49 41.29
C ALA A 65 10.79 -13.82 40.49
N ARG A 66 9.69 -14.58 40.35
CA ARG A 66 8.26 -14.22 40.32
C ARG A 66 7.83 -12.81 39.89
N GLY A 67 7.16 -12.76 38.73
CA GLY A 67 6.09 -11.81 38.44
C GLY A 67 5.00 -12.54 37.65
N SER A 68 3.81 -12.64 38.23
CA SER A 68 2.64 -13.32 37.64
C SER A 68 2.23 -12.66 36.32
N ARG A 69 2.63 -13.23 35.19
CA ARG A 69 2.07 -12.91 33.88
C ARG A 69 1.05 -13.98 33.53
N GLN A 70 -0.22 -13.57 33.46
CA GLN A 70 -1.28 -14.37 32.86
C GLN A 70 -0.85 -14.83 31.45
N PRO A 71 -1.18 -16.07 31.05
CA PRO A 71 -0.88 -16.53 29.71
C PRO A 71 -1.72 -15.73 28.71
N VAL A 72 -1.08 -14.83 27.96
CA VAL A 72 -1.68 -14.27 26.75
C VAL A 72 -1.98 -15.45 25.84
N ARG A 73 -3.28 -15.69 25.60
CA ARG A 73 -3.77 -16.66 24.63
C ARG A 73 -2.99 -16.44 23.32
N ARG A 74 -2.13 -17.39 22.96
CA ARG A 74 -1.62 -17.51 21.59
C ARG A 74 -2.84 -17.74 20.70
N GLN A 75 -3.38 -16.68 20.10
CA GLN A 75 -4.19 -16.86 18.90
C GLN A 75 -3.23 -17.39 17.83
N ARG A 76 -3.25 -18.71 17.69
CA ARG A 76 -2.59 -19.44 16.63
C ARG A 76 -3.28 -18.99 15.34
N LEU A 77 -2.66 -18.04 14.64
CA LEU A 77 -3.03 -17.75 13.25
C LEU A 77 -2.91 -19.07 12.47
N ASP A 78 -3.93 -19.41 11.69
CA ASP A 78 -3.94 -20.64 10.92
C ASP A 78 -2.67 -20.75 10.07
N ALA A 79 -1.95 -21.85 10.26
CA ALA A 79 -0.70 -22.20 9.57
C ALA A 79 -0.90 -22.55 8.07
N GLY A 80 -1.94 -22.02 7.43
CA GLY A 80 -2.44 -22.45 6.13
C GLY A 80 -2.29 -21.45 4.99
N SER A 81 -1.64 -20.31 5.19
CA SER A 81 -1.56 -19.27 4.17
C SER A 81 -0.48 -19.63 3.11
N ARG A 82 -0.94 -19.99 1.91
CA ARG A 82 -0.09 -20.40 0.77
C ARG A 82 -0.14 -19.41 -0.39
N LEU A 83 0.97 -19.13 -1.07
CA LEU A 83 1.04 -18.30 -2.28
C LEU A 83 0.88 -19.15 -3.55
N ARG A 84 0.12 -18.65 -4.52
CA ARG A 84 -0.02 -19.30 -5.84
C ARG A 84 1.15 -18.92 -6.74
N CYS A 85 1.97 -19.91 -7.08
CA CYS A 85 3.05 -19.78 -8.07
C CYS A 85 2.47 -19.45 -9.45
N ARG A 86 3.04 -18.44 -10.12
CA ARG A 86 2.55 -17.94 -11.44
C ARG A 86 2.91 -18.89 -12.59
N SER A 87 4.02 -19.63 -12.49
CA SER A 87 4.52 -20.52 -13.54
C SER A 87 3.85 -21.88 -13.53
N CYS A 88 3.64 -22.48 -12.35
CA CYS A 88 3.10 -23.84 -12.24
C CYS A 88 1.77 -23.93 -11.46
N GLY A 89 1.22 -22.81 -10.99
CA GLY A 89 -0.05 -22.79 -10.26
C GLY A 89 -0.02 -23.41 -8.86
N ARG A 90 1.10 -24.02 -8.43
CA ARG A 90 1.24 -24.66 -7.12
C ARG A 90 1.13 -23.66 -5.98
N MET A 91 0.57 -24.13 -4.87
CA MET A 91 0.42 -23.37 -3.63
C MET A 91 1.64 -23.63 -2.75
N GLU A 92 2.55 -22.66 -2.65
CA GLU A 92 3.75 -22.72 -1.81
C GLU A 92 3.50 -22.11 -0.43
N PRO A 93 4.11 -22.64 0.64
CA PRO A 93 4.02 -22.02 1.95
C PRO A 93 4.62 -20.62 1.92
N LEU A 94 4.04 -19.69 2.69
CA LEU A 94 4.62 -18.38 2.87
C LEU A 94 6.01 -18.47 3.53
N LYS A 95 6.94 -17.66 3.03
CA LYS A 95 8.30 -17.52 3.59
C LYS A 95 8.40 -16.43 4.65
N VAL A 96 7.30 -15.73 4.89
CA VAL A 96 7.17 -14.65 5.88
C VAL A 96 5.89 -14.82 6.69
N GLU A 97 5.93 -14.39 7.95
CA GLU A 97 4.77 -14.38 8.84
C GLU A 97 4.66 -13.07 9.63
N LYS A 98 3.43 -12.70 10.02
CA LYS A 98 3.14 -11.58 10.92
C LYS A 98 3.64 -11.92 12.32
N PHE A 99 4.30 -10.98 12.99
CA PHE A 99 4.69 -11.10 14.38
C PHE A 99 4.61 -9.75 15.12
N ALA A 100 4.50 -9.79 16.44
CA ALA A 100 4.57 -8.59 17.28
C ALA A 100 6.04 -8.25 17.58
N THR A 101 6.42 -7.00 17.31
CA THR A 101 7.75 -6.47 17.64
C THR A 101 7.82 -6.00 19.09
N ALA A 102 9.03 -5.78 19.62
CA ALA A 102 9.20 -5.33 20.99
C ALA A 102 8.66 -3.91 21.27
N ASN A 103 8.75 -2.99 20.30
CA ASN A 103 8.45 -1.57 20.51
C ASN A 103 7.93 -0.81 19.26
N ARG A 104 7.58 -1.50 18.17
CA ARG A 104 7.14 -0.89 16.90
C ARG A 104 5.80 -1.44 16.38
N GLY A 105 5.02 -2.08 17.25
CA GLY A 105 3.76 -2.72 16.85
C GLY A 105 3.99 -4.02 16.08
N ASN A 106 3.22 -4.28 15.04
CA ASN A 106 3.33 -5.49 14.23
C ASN A 106 4.40 -5.37 13.15
N GLY A 107 4.97 -6.50 12.74
CA GLY A 107 5.94 -6.59 11.65
C GLY A 107 5.85 -7.92 10.89
N LEU A 108 6.69 -8.07 9.87
CA LEU A 108 6.91 -9.32 9.14
C LEU A 108 8.29 -9.87 9.47
N ARG A 109 8.37 -11.18 9.72
CA ARG A 109 9.65 -11.90 9.88
C ARG A 109 9.73 -13.08 8.92
N ALA A 110 10.95 -13.46 8.58
CA ALA A 110 11.20 -14.66 7.78
C ALA A 110 10.93 -15.92 8.61
N VAL A 111 10.29 -16.92 7.99
CA VAL A 111 10.14 -18.27 8.58
C VAL A 111 11.15 -19.28 8.00
N THR A 112 11.84 -18.91 6.93
CA THR A 112 12.91 -19.68 6.30
C THR A 112 14.12 -18.78 5.99
N ALA A 113 15.28 -19.36 5.72
CA ALA A 113 16.40 -18.62 5.14
C ALA A 113 16.00 -18.03 3.78
N LEU A 114 16.42 -16.79 3.52
CA LEU A 114 16.08 -16.03 2.31
C LEU A 114 17.35 -15.71 1.53
N ARG A 115 17.25 -15.66 0.20
CA ARG A 115 18.34 -15.27 -0.70
C ARG A 115 18.08 -13.90 -1.33
N PRO A 116 19.12 -13.13 -1.68
CA PRO A 116 18.94 -11.89 -2.43
C PRO A 116 18.18 -12.13 -3.74
N GLY A 117 17.21 -11.24 -4.04
CA GLY A 117 16.35 -11.34 -5.23
C GLY A 117 15.16 -12.30 -5.09
N GLU A 118 15.01 -12.99 -3.96
CA GLU A 118 13.93 -13.93 -3.74
C GLU A 118 12.57 -13.22 -3.54
N LEU A 119 11.55 -13.66 -4.28
CA LEU A 119 10.19 -13.12 -4.16
C LEU A 119 9.53 -13.58 -2.85
N LEU A 120 9.26 -12.64 -1.95
CA LEU A 120 8.64 -12.91 -0.65
C LEU A 120 7.11 -12.85 -0.69
N PHE A 121 6.57 -11.83 -1.34
CA PHE A 121 5.14 -11.58 -1.43
C PHE A 121 4.82 -10.74 -2.67
N ARG A 122 3.61 -10.87 -3.18
CA ARG A 122 3.07 -9.97 -4.20
C ARG A 122 1.60 -9.74 -3.90
N SER A 123 1.13 -8.53 -4.17
CA SER A 123 -0.25 -8.16 -3.92
C SER A 123 -0.75 -7.23 -5.01
N ASP A 124 -1.98 -7.47 -5.46
CA ASP A 124 -2.76 -6.38 -6.05
C ASP A 124 -3.24 -5.47 -4.90
N PRO A 125 -3.44 -4.16 -5.12
CA PRO A 125 -3.90 -3.26 -4.07
C PRO A 125 -5.33 -3.59 -3.64
N LEU A 126 -5.65 -3.43 -2.35
CA LEU A 126 -7.03 -3.46 -1.86
C LEU A 126 -7.90 -2.45 -2.61
N ALA A 127 -7.37 -1.22 -2.72
CA ALA A 127 -7.91 -0.14 -3.52
C ALA A 127 -6.77 0.75 -4.00
N TYR A 128 -6.95 1.41 -5.15
CA TYR A 128 -6.00 2.40 -5.66
C TYR A 128 -6.75 3.47 -6.48
N THR A 129 -6.09 4.59 -6.72
CA THR A 129 -6.61 5.64 -7.60
C THR A 129 -5.47 6.41 -8.27
N VAL A 130 -5.75 7.03 -9.42
CA VAL A 130 -4.78 7.90 -10.10
C VAL A 130 -4.67 9.22 -9.34
N CYS A 131 -3.43 9.60 -9.04
CA CYS A 131 -3.13 10.86 -8.36
C CYS A 131 -3.54 12.08 -9.20
N LYS A 132 -3.73 13.22 -8.53
CA LYS A 132 -4.16 14.48 -9.15
C LYS A 132 -3.29 14.89 -10.34
N GLY A 133 -1.97 14.74 -10.24
CA GLY A 133 -1.02 15.15 -11.29
C GLY A 133 -1.11 14.31 -12.58
N SER A 134 -1.43 13.02 -12.47
CA SER A 134 -1.48 12.11 -13.62
C SER A 134 -2.89 11.88 -14.17
N ARG A 135 -3.89 12.52 -13.56
CA ARG A 135 -5.30 12.34 -13.93
C ARG A 135 -5.55 12.75 -15.36
N GLY A 136 -6.02 11.80 -16.15
CA GLY A 136 -6.32 12.01 -17.55
C GLY A 136 -5.10 12.07 -18.47
N VAL A 137 -3.91 11.76 -17.95
CA VAL A 137 -2.66 11.49 -18.66
C VAL A 137 -2.39 9.98 -18.70
N VAL A 138 -2.71 9.28 -17.61
CA VAL A 138 -2.63 7.81 -17.51
C VAL A 138 -4.00 7.17 -17.45
N CYS A 139 -4.07 5.87 -17.75
CA CYS A 139 -5.28 5.08 -17.59
C CYS A 139 -5.62 4.86 -16.11
N ASP A 140 -6.87 5.12 -15.71
CA ASP A 140 -7.40 4.88 -14.34
C ASP A 140 -7.29 3.43 -13.87
N ARG A 141 -7.04 2.45 -14.77
CA ARG A 141 -6.89 1.04 -14.42
C ARG A 141 -5.46 0.55 -14.46
N CYS A 142 -4.80 0.63 -15.60
CA CYS A 142 -3.46 0.04 -15.76
C CYS A 142 -2.34 1.02 -15.41
N LEU A 143 -2.67 2.27 -15.10
CA LEU A 143 -1.73 3.34 -14.73
C LEU A 143 -0.69 3.70 -15.81
N LEU A 144 -0.81 3.13 -17.01
CA LEU A 144 0.06 3.44 -18.14
C LEU A 144 -0.41 4.70 -18.88
N GLY A 145 0.55 5.53 -19.28
CA GLY A 145 0.34 6.69 -20.16
C GLY A 145 0.01 6.27 -21.60
N LYS A 146 -0.89 7.02 -22.23
CA LYS A 146 -1.22 6.91 -23.67
C LYS A 146 -1.59 8.28 -24.21
N GLU A 147 -1.29 8.51 -25.50
CA GLU A 147 -1.62 9.77 -26.17
C GLU A 147 -3.11 10.08 -26.16
N LYS A 148 -3.95 9.07 -26.39
CA LYS A 148 -5.41 9.19 -26.38
C LYS A 148 -6.01 8.27 -25.35
N LEU A 149 -6.79 8.85 -24.44
CA LEU A 149 -7.57 8.12 -23.45
C LEU A 149 -9.06 8.37 -23.65
N MET A 150 -9.84 7.30 -23.51
CA MET A 150 -11.30 7.37 -23.58
C MET A 150 -11.87 7.66 -22.19
N ARG A 151 -12.74 8.65 -22.09
CA ARG A 151 -13.41 8.99 -20.82
C ARG A 151 -14.62 8.09 -20.57
N CYS A 152 -14.91 7.80 -19.31
CA CYS A 152 -16.21 7.26 -18.91
C CYS A 152 -17.34 8.20 -19.39
N SER A 153 -18.36 7.68 -20.06
CA SER A 153 -19.45 8.50 -20.61
C SER A 153 -20.32 9.14 -19.51
N GLN A 154 -20.47 8.47 -18.37
CA GLN A 154 -21.29 8.92 -17.25
C GLN A 154 -20.61 10.02 -16.43
N CYS A 155 -19.51 9.70 -15.75
CA CYS A 155 -18.82 10.68 -14.91
C CYS A 155 -17.91 11.62 -15.71
N ARG A 156 -17.45 11.27 -16.92
CA ARG A 156 -16.47 12.04 -17.73
C ARG A 156 -15.15 12.37 -17.01
N VAL A 157 -14.89 11.74 -15.86
CA VAL A 157 -13.68 11.93 -15.04
C VAL A 157 -12.68 10.82 -15.31
N ALA A 158 -13.06 9.57 -15.00
CA ALA A 158 -12.17 8.43 -15.17
C ALA A 158 -11.84 8.24 -16.66
N LYS A 159 -10.57 8.02 -16.99
CA LYS A 159 -10.11 7.81 -18.37
C LYS A 159 -9.38 6.48 -18.52
N TYR A 160 -9.54 5.84 -19.67
CA TYR A 160 -9.04 4.50 -19.94
C TYR A 160 -8.31 4.41 -21.27
N CYS A 161 -7.26 3.60 -21.33
CA CYS A 161 -6.50 3.38 -22.57
C CYS A 161 -7.23 2.48 -23.59
N SER A 162 -8.26 1.75 -23.16
CA SER A 162 -8.97 0.78 -24.00
C SER A 162 -10.32 0.40 -23.39
N ALA A 163 -11.23 -0.11 -24.23
CA ALA A 163 -12.54 -0.63 -23.79
C ALA A 163 -12.35 -1.81 -22.82
N LYS A 164 -11.29 -2.60 -23.03
CA LYS A 164 -10.86 -3.68 -22.11
C LYS A 164 -10.56 -3.13 -20.71
N CYS A 165 -9.78 -2.06 -20.59
CA CYS A 165 -9.49 -1.46 -19.29
C CYS A 165 -10.73 -0.84 -18.65
N GLN A 166 -11.57 -0.17 -19.43
CA GLN A 166 -12.83 0.38 -18.94
C GLN A 166 -13.77 -0.71 -18.39
N LYS A 167 -14.00 -1.78 -19.15
CA LYS A 167 -14.85 -2.91 -18.73
C LYS A 167 -14.32 -3.59 -17.47
N LYS A 168 -13.00 -3.81 -17.39
CA LYS A 168 -12.38 -4.44 -16.21
C LYS A 168 -12.34 -3.54 -14.97
N ALA A 169 -12.37 -2.22 -15.11
CA ALA A 169 -12.41 -1.30 -13.98
C ALA A 169 -13.83 -1.01 -13.48
N TRP A 170 -14.85 -1.40 -14.27
CA TRP A 170 -16.24 -1.06 -13.98
C TRP A 170 -16.74 -1.52 -12.61
N PRO A 171 -16.45 -2.74 -12.12
CA PRO A 171 -16.89 -3.16 -10.78
C PRO A 171 -16.44 -2.18 -9.70
N ASP A 172 -15.15 -1.82 -9.68
CA ASP A 172 -14.57 -0.91 -8.68
C ASP A 172 -14.92 0.58 -8.95
N HIS A 173 -15.37 0.93 -10.16
CA HIS A 173 -15.71 2.31 -10.55
C HIS A 173 -17.21 2.61 -10.42
N LYS A 174 -18.09 1.61 -10.54
CA LYS A 174 -19.53 1.80 -10.73
C LYS A 174 -20.16 2.70 -9.68
N ARG A 175 -19.84 2.48 -8.40
CA ARG A 175 -20.37 3.27 -7.27
C ARG A 175 -19.76 4.67 -7.25
N GLU A 176 -18.42 4.79 -7.28
CA GLU A 176 -17.77 6.12 -7.30
C GLU A 176 -18.12 6.95 -8.55
N CYS A 177 -18.58 6.33 -9.64
CA CYS A 177 -18.98 7.02 -10.86
C CYS A 177 -20.09 8.04 -10.60
N LYS A 178 -21.07 7.70 -9.75
CA LYS A 178 -22.17 8.62 -9.40
C LYS A 178 -21.67 9.80 -8.57
N CYS A 179 -20.86 9.53 -7.55
CA CYS A 179 -20.19 10.54 -6.71
C CYS A 179 -19.32 11.50 -7.55
N LEU A 180 -18.54 10.97 -8.48
CA LEU A 180 -17.69 11.76 -9.39
C LEU A 180 -18.48 12.59 -10.38
N LYS A 181 -19.69 12.14 -10.75
CA LYS A 181 -20.60 12.89 -11.61
C LYS A 181 -21.18 14.09 -10.87
N SER A 182 -21.57 13.93 -9.60
CA SER A 182 -22.23 14.96 -8.78
C SER A 182 -21.28 15.99 -8.18
N CYS A 183 -19.98 15.71 -8.09
CA CYS A 183 -19.02 16.62 -7.46
C CYS A 183 -18.48 17.73 -8.40
N LYS A 184 -18.75 17.65 -9.71
CA LYS A 184 -18.22 18.62 -10.69
C LYS A 184 -18.64 20.07 -10.38
N PRO A 185 -17.75 21.05 -10.62
CA PRO A 185 -16.39 20.93 -11.16
C PRO A 185 -15.31 20.59 -10.12
N ARG A 186 -15.69 20.40 -8.85
CA ARG A 186 -14.75 20.17 -7.75
C ARG A 186 -14.41 18.68 -7.65
N TYR A 187 -13.12 18.37 -7.64
CA TYR A 187 -12.65 17.00 -7.55
C TYR A 187 -12.15 16.68 -6.14
N PRO A 188 -12.52 15.53 -5.54
CA PRO A 188 -12.11 15.20 -4.18
C PRO A 188 -10.58 15.03 -4.08
N PRO A 189 -9.98 15.25 -2.90
CA PRO A 189 -8.61 14.83 -2.64
C PRO A 189 -8.38 13.35 -2.96
N ASP A 190 -7.16 12.98 -3.36
CA ASP A 190 -6.83 11.61 -3.75
C ASP A 190 -7.07 10.62 -2.59
N SER A 191 -6.81 11.03 -1.36
CA SER A 191 -7.11 10.25 -0.14
C SER A 191 -8.61 9.99 0.05
N VAL A 192 -9.47 10.96 -0.26
CA VAL A 192 -10.93 10.82 -0.17
C VAL A 192 -11.43 9.84 -1.23
N ARG A 193 -10.97 9.95 -2.47
CA ARG A 193 -11.33 9.00 -3.53
C ARG A 193 -10.82 7.59 -3.21
N LEU A 194 -9.59 7.47 -2.68
CA LEU A 194 -9.03 6.20 -2.27
C LEU A 194 -9.86 5.54 -1.17
N LEU A 195 -10.19 6.29 -0.10
CA LEU A 195 -11.00 5.75 0.98
C LEU A 195 -12.39 5.34 0.50
N GLY A 196 -12.99 6.07 -0.46
CA GLY A 196 -14.28 5.68 -1.04
C GLY A 196 -14.22 4.31 -1.70
N ARG A 197 -13.12 4.02 -2.41
CA ARG A 197 -12.88 2.69 -3.01
C ARG A 197 -12.62 1.61 -1.97
N VAL A 198 -11.90 1.92 -0.89
CA VAL A 198 -11.73 0.98 0.24
C VAL A 198 -13.08 0.61 0.82
N VAL A 199 -13.92 1.60 1.13
CA VAL A 199 -15.25 1.37 1.70
C VAL A 199 -16.10 0.49 0.78
N PHE A 200 -16.18 0.80 -0.51
CA PHE A 200 -16.92 -0.03 -1.45
C PHE A 200 -16.36 -1.46 -1.53
N LYS A 201 -15.03 -1.62 -1.53
CA LYS A 201 -14.40 -2.94 -1.57
C LYS A 201 -14.71 -3.79 -0.35
N LEU A 202 -14.71 -3.18 0.84
CA LEU A 202 -15.06 -3.85 2.09
C LEU A 202 -16.55 -4.22 2.16
N MET A 203 -17.42 -3.40 1.58
CA MET A 203 -18.86 -3.67 1.50
C MET A 203 -19.23 -4.80 0.53
N ASP A 204 -18.40 -5.07 -0.49
CA ASP A 204 -18.66 -6.12 -1.48
C ASP A 204 -18.62 -7.54 -0.86
N GLY A 205 -18.15 -7.68 0.40
CA GLY A 205 -18.17 -8.92 1.17
C GLY A 205 -17.19 -10.01 0.70
N THR A 206 -16.54 -9.80 -0.45
CA THR A 206 -15.51 -10.71 -0.96
C THR A 206 -14.16 -10.42 -0.29
N PRO A 207 -13.54 -11.40 0.40
CA PRO A 207 -12.21 -11.21 0.97
C PRO A 207 -11.19 -10.87 -0.12
N SER A 208 -10.36 -9.86 0.11
CA SER A 208 -9.28 -9.50 -0.81
C SER A 208 -8.01 -10.28 -0.48
N GLU A 209 -7.36 -10.86 -1.50
CA GLU A 209 -6.03 -11.50 -1.34
C GLU A 209 -4.97 -10.52 -0.78
N SER A 210 -5.18 -9.21 -0.98
CA SER A 210 -4.30 -8.18 -0.43
C SER A 210 -4.29 -8.12 1.10
N GLU A 211 -5.33 -8.63 1.74
CA GLU A 211 -5.52 -8.56 3.19
C GLU A 211 -5.11 -9.85 3.90
N LYS A 212 -4.54 -10.81 3.15
CA LYS A 212 -4.20 -12.15 3.64
C LYS A 212 -3.30 -12.18 4.88
N LEU A 213 -2.34 -11.26 4.97
CA LEU A 213 -1.42 -11.16 6.11
C LEU A 213 -1.88 -10.10 7.13
N TYR A 214 -2.66 -9.13 6.68
CA TYR A 214 -2.99 -7.93 7.43
C TYR A 214 -4.18 -7.23 6.77
N SER A 215 -5.29 -7.06 7.51
CA SER A 215 -6.51 -6.42 6.98
C SER A 215 -6.44 -4.89 7.09
N PHE A 216 -7.35 -4.19 6.41
CA PHE A 216 -7.54 -2.75 6.58
C PHE A 216 -7.85 -2.39 8.05
N TYR A 217 -8.60 -3.24 8.75
CA TYR A 217 -8.95 -3.01 10.16
C TYR A 217 -7.74 -3.10 11.08
N ASP A 218 -6.76 -3.95 10.76
CA ASP A 218 -5.54 -4.13 11.55
C ASP A 218 -4.53 -2.96 11.41
N LEU A 219 -4.70 -2.10 10.39
CA LEU A 219 -3.76 -1.03 10.06
C LEU A 219 -3.51 -0.08 11.24
N GLU A 220 -2.26 0.34 11.39
CA GLU A 220 -1.89 1.29 12.45
C GLU A 220 -2.39 2.70 12.10
N SER A 221 -3.14 3.31 13.02
CA SER A 221 -3.72 4.64 12.84
C SER A 221 -2.86 5.74 13.47
N ASN A 222 -2.02 5.41 14.46
CA ASN A 222 -1.21 6.36 15.25
C ASN A 222 -2.01 7.57 15.79
N ILE A 223 -3.32 7.44 16.02
CA ILE A 223 -4.20 8.56 16.44
C ILE A 223 -3.67 9.26 17.69
N ASN A 224 -3.17 8.48 18.65
CA ASN A 224 -2.61 8.97 19.91
C ASN A 224 -1.34 9.83 19.73
N LYS A 225 -0.69 9.79 18.56
CA LYS A 225 0.50 10.58 18.23
C LYS A 225 0.20 11.77 17.31
N LEU A 226 -1.06 11.97 16.93
CA LEU A 226 -1.45 13.08 16.07
C LEU A 226 -1.53 14.39 16.86
N THR A 227 -0.93 15.45 16.31
CA THR A 227 -1.12 16.82 16.79
C THR A 227 -2.53 17.31 16.47
N GLU A 228 -3.04 18.30 17.20
CA GLU A 228 -4.39 18.82 16.97
C GLU A 228 -4.60 19.36 15.55
N ASP A 229 -3.61 20.03 14.95
CA ASP A 229 -3.70 20.48 13.55
C ASP A 229 -3.88 19.31 12.57
N LYS A 230 -3.20 18.19 12.83
CA LYS A 230 -3.37 16.98 12.00
C LYS A 230 -4.75 16.38 12.19
N LYS A 231 -5.25 16.33 13.43
CA LYS A 231 -6.61 15.86 13.71
C LYS A 231 -7.65 16.75 13.03
N GLU A 232 -7.45 18.07 13.01
CA GLU A 232 -8.32 18.99 12.28
C GLU A 232 -8.30 18.71 10.78
N GLY A 233 -7.12 18.52 10.19
CA GLY A 233 -6.99 18.08 8.80
C GLY A 233 -7.76 16.79 8.50
N LEU A 234 -7.72 15.80 9.40
CA LEU A 234 -8.51 14.56 9.25
C LEU A 234 -10.02 14.82 9.36
N ARG A 235 -10.48 15.67 10.28
CA ARG A 235 -11.90 16.05 10.39
C ARG A 235 -12.40 16.70 9.10
N GLN A 236 -11.61 17.58 8.49
CA GLN A 236 -11.94 18.18 7.19
C GLN A 236 -12.01 17.12 6.07
N LEU A 237 -11.15 16.10 6.09
CA LEU A 237 -11.24 14.98 5.14
C LEU A 237 -12.50 14.14 5.36
N VAL A 238 -12.91 13.90 6.61
CA VAL A 238 -14.18 13.22 6.95
C VAL A 238 -15.37 13.97 6.37
N MET A 239 -15.45 15.29 6.61
CA MET A 239 -16.53 16.12 6.05
C MET A 239 -16.53 16.10 4.51
N THR A 240 -15.34 16.17 3.90
CA THR A 240 -15.18 16.09 2.44
C THR A 240 -15.64 14.74 1.90
N PHE A 241 -15.33 13.65 2.60
CA PHE A 241 -15.76 12.30 2.26
C PHE A 241 -17.27 12.16 2.32
N GLN A 242 -17.90 12.59 3.40
CA GLN A 242 -19.36 12.54 3.57
C GLN A 242 -20.05 13.32 2.43
N HIS A 243 -19.57 14.52 2.13
CA HIS A 243 -20.10 15.30 1.02
C HIS A 243 -19.92 14.62 -0.35
N PHE A 244 -18.75 14.03 -0.60
CA PHE A 244 -18.44 13.33 -1.85
C PHE A 244 -19.27 12.05 -2.03
N MET A 245 -19.45 11.28 -0.95
CA MET A 245 -20.04 9.95 -0.98
C MET A 245 -21.56 9.95 -0.80
N ARG A 246 -22.19 11.10 -0.52
CA ARG A 246 -23.64 11.24 -0.24
C ARG A 246 -24.58 10.52 -1.23
N GLU A 247 -24.19 10.38 -2.49
CA GLU A 247 -25.01 9.73 -3.53
C GLU A 247 -25.05 8.20 -3.37
N GLU A 248 -24.09 7.61 -2.65
CA GLU A 248 -23.92 6.17 -2.47
C GLU A 248 -23.91 5.74 -0.99
N ILE A 249 -23.62 6.68 -0.08
CA ILE A 249 -23.54 6.50 1.37
C ILE A 249 -24.14 7.74 2.01
N GLN A 250 -25.40 7.65 2.43
CA GLN A 250 -26.17 8.69 3.11
C GLN A 250 -25.94 8.64 4.62
N ASP A 251 -25.84 7.43 5.19
CA ASP A 251 -25.77 7.23 6.63
C ASP A 251 -24.78 6.13 7.04
N ALA A 252 -24.47 6.09 8.34
CA ALA A 252 -23.46 5.18 8.89
C ALA A 252 -23.83 3.69 8.78
N SER A 253 -25.11 3.33 8.64
CA SER A 253 -25.54 1.93 8.46
C SER A 253 -25.09 1.35 7.12
N GLN A 254 -24.78 2.21 6.14
CA GLN A 254 -24.25 1.80 4.84
C GLN A 254 -22.73 1.70 4.84
N LEU A 255 -22.03 2.07 5.92
CA LEU A 255 -20.61 1.82 6.06
C LEU A 255 -20.38 0.37 6.53
N PRO A 256 -19.17 -0.18 6.34
CA PRO A 256 -18.81 -1.44 6.96
C PRO A 256 -19.05 -1.44 8.49
N PRO A 257 -19.31 -2.60 9.12
CA PRO A 257 -19.54 -2.66 10.56
C PRO A 257 -18.40 -2.03 11.36
N ALA A 258 -18.75 -1.23 12.37
CA ALA A 258 -17.81 -0.51 13.24
C ALA A 258 -16.76 0.34 12.49
N PHE A 259 -17.11 0.87 11.31
CA PHE A 259 -16.19 1.67 10.50
C PHE A 259 -16.16 3.14 10.93
N ASP A 260 -15.08 3.55 11.58
CA ASP A 260 -14.83 4.95 11.95
C ASP A 260 -14.06 5.68 10.83
N LEU A 261 -14.67 6.72 10.25
CA LEU A 261 -14.07 7.46 9.14
C LEU A 261 -12.80 8.23 9.56
N PHE A 262 -12.74 8.72 10.80
CA PHE A 262 -11.59 9.49 11.28
C PHE A 262 -10.36 8.59 11.41
N GLU A 263 -10.51 7.41 12.02
CA GLU A 263 -9.50 6.37 12.09
C GLU A 263 -9.12 5.84 10.72
N ALA A 264 -10.10 5.63 9.84
CA ALA A 264 -9.82 5.18 8.48
C ALA A 264 -8.96 6.19 7.70
N PHE A 265 -9.22 7.50 7.85
CA PHE A 265 -8.34 8.52 7.28
C PHE A 265 -6.96 8.54 7.95
N ALA A 266 -6.86 8.36 9.26
CA ALA A 266 -5.57 8.25 9.94
C ALA A 266 -4.74 7.07 9.39
N LYS A 267 -5.37 5.90 9.20
CA LYS A 267 -4.77 4.71 8.55
C LYS A 267 -4.30 5.01 7.13
N VAL A 268 -5.15 5.61 6.30
CA VAL A 268 -4.81 5.98 4.92
C VAL A 268 -3.64 6.95 4.87
N MET A 269 -3.64 7.99 5.71
CA MET A 269 -2.58 9.00 5.71
C MET A 269 -1.23 8.45 6.23
N GLY A 270 -1.26 7.42 7.09
CA GLY A 270 -0.05 6.78 7.59
C GLY A 270 0.55 5.71 6.68
N LEU A 271 -0.27 5.08 5.82
CA LEU A 271 0.11 3.84 5.10
C LEU A 271 -0.17 3.87 3.59
N MET A 272 -0.58 5.00 3.03
CA MET A 272 -0.73 5.17 1.59
C MET A 272 0.61 4.97 0.89
N LEU A 273 0.61 4.11 -0.13
CA LEU A 273 1.76 3.90 -1.02
C LEU A 273 1.58 4.69 -2.31
N HIS A 274 2.65 5.36 -2.75
CA HIS A 274 2.71 5.98 -4.06
C HIS A 274 3.17 4.94 -5.09
N ILE A 275 2.34 4.72 -6.12
CA ILE A 275 2.71 3.86 -7.25
C ILE A 275 3.45 4.72 -8.26
N GLU A 276 4.72 4.40 -8.47
CA GLU A 276 5.57 5.01 -9.48
C GLU A 276 5.66 4.07 -10.70
N GLY A 277 5.70 4.64 -11.90
CA GLY A 277 5.70 3.91 -13.16
C GLY A 277 6.55 4.61 -14.22
#